data_AF-A0A3D5ZB44-F1
#
_entry.id   AF-A0A3D5ZB44-F1
#
_cell.length_a   1.000
_cell.length_b   1.000
_cell.length_c   1.000
_cell.angle_alpha   90.00
_cell.angle_beta   90.00
_cell.angle_gamma   90.00
#
_symmetry.space_group_name_H-M   'P 1'
#
loop_
_entity.id
_entity.type
_entity.pdbx_description
1 polymer ?
#
loop_
_entity_poly.entity_id
_entity_poly.type
_entity_poly.pdbx_seq_one_letter_code
_entity_poly.pdbx_strand_id
1 'polypeptide(L)'
;STDYVFDGSGDEPWTEEDETFPINIYGLTKRDGELALLESGLALVLRVSGLYSEFGSNFPKTINRLLGEKDELNIVDDQFSSPTWAKPLVEFVVTKLLCNADLFNGS
;
A
#
# COMPACT_ATOMS: atom_id res chain seq x y z
N SER A 1 4.72 0.97 -3.60
CA SER A 1 4.17 2.32 -3.47
C SER A 1 3.02 2.31 -2.48
N THR A 2 2.04 3.20 -2.57
CA THR A 2 0.97 3.42 -1.59
C THR A 2 -0.31 3.86 -2.28
N ASP A 3 -1.44 3.59 -1.66
CA ASP A 3 -2.75 4.19 -1.94
C ASP A 3 -2.78 5.73 -1.79
N TYR A 4 -1.84 6.33 -1.05
CA TYR A 4 -1.80 7.79 -0.85
C TYR A 4 -1.42 8.58 -2.12
N VAL A 5 -1.14 7.91 -3.24
CA VAL A 5 -0.99 8.54 -4.55
C VAL A 5 -2.34 8.96 -5.15
N PHE A 6 -3.45 8.48 -4.60
CA PHE A 6 -4.81 8.91 -4.93
C PHE A 6 -5.30 9.99 -3.95
N ASP A 7 -6.39 10.66 -4.31
CA ASP A 7 -6.91 11.81 -3.56
C ASP A 7 -7.80 11.44 -2.38
N GLY A 8 -8.13 10.14 -2.26
CA GLY A 8 -9.01 9.62 -1.21
C GLY A 8 -10.48 9.99 -1.41
N SER A 9 -10.86 10.49 -2.58
CA SER A 9 -12.25 10.77 -2.95
C SER A 9 -12.90 9.54 -3.61
N GLY A 10 -14.23 9.56 -3.71
CA GLY A 10 -14.99 8.51 -4.35
C GLY A 10 -15.33 7.33 -3.43
N ASP A 11 -16.33 6.56 -3.87
CA ASP A 11 -16.86 5.40 -3.14
C ASP A 11 -16.50 4.06 -3.81
N GLU A 12 -15.80 4.14 -4.95
CA GLU A 12 -15.41 2.99 -5.76
C GLU A 12 -13.93 2.64 -5.54
N PRO A 13 -13.55 1.36 -5.61
CA PRO A 13 -12.16 0.96 -5.51
C PRO A 13 -11.31 1.52 -6.67
N TRP A 14 -10.18 2.13 -6.32
CA TRP A 14 -9.18 2.56 -7.30
C TRP A 14 -8.56 1.38 -8.06
N THR A 15 -8.33 1.59 -9.35
CA THR A 15 -7.62 0.71 -10.27
C THR A 15 -6.22 1.25 -10.58
N GLU A 16 -5.40 0.45 -11.24
CA GLU A 16 -4.06 0.86 -11.67
C GLU A 16 -4.08 1.94 -12.77
N GLU A 17 -5.18 2.03 -13.52
CA GLU A 17 -5.37 2.96 -14.64
C GLU A 17 -5.89 4.34 -14.20
N ASP A 18 -6.42 4.46 -12.99
CA ASP A 18 -6.97 5.71 -12.48
C ASP A 18 -5.89 6.80 -12.33
N GLU A 19 -6.31 8.04 -12.60
CA GLU A 19 -5.43 9.20 -12.43
C GLU A 19 -5.04 9.38 -10.96
N THR A 20 -3.75 9.58 -10.73
CA THR A 20 -3.20 9.82 -9.40
C THR A 20 -3.28 11.30 -9.04
N PHE A 21 -3.81 11.63 -7.87
CA PHE A 21 -3.78 12.97 -7.29
C PHE A 21 -3.40 12.87 -5.80
N PRO A 22 -2.09 12.92 -5.46
CA PRO A 22 -1.65 12.53 -4.12
C PRO A 22 -2.24 13.39 -3.00
N ILE A 23 -2.85 12.74 -2.00
CA ILE A 23 -3.53 13.40 -0.87
C ILE A 23 -2.58 14.16 0.09
N ASN A 24 -1.29 13.82 0.11
CA ASN A 24 -0.29 14.49 0.96
C ASN A 24 1.14 14.37 0.41
N ILE A 25 2.10 14.99 1.11
CA ILE A 25 3.52 14.99 0.73
C ILE A 25 4.09 13.57 0.68
N TYR A 26 3.70 12.67 1.58
CA TYR A 26 4.15 11.27 1.50
C TYR A 26 3.68 10.63 0.20
N GLY A 27 2.40 10.75 -0.15
CA GLY A 27 1.85 10.31 -1.43
C GLY A 27 2.59 10.89 -2.63
N LEU A 28 2.85 12.20 -2.62
CA LEU A 28 3.58 12.91 -3.67
C LEU A 28 4.98 12.31 -3.86
N THR A 29 5.76 12.17 -2.79
CA THR A 29 7.12 11.61 -2.89
C THR A 29 7.12 10.18 -3.42
N LYS A 30 6.09 9.39 -3.09
CA LYS A 30 5.96 8.02 -3.60
C LYS A 30 5.59 8.03 -5.07
N ARG A 31 4.70 8.92 -5.51
CA ARG A 31 4.32 9.08 -6.91
C ARG A 31 5.49 9.53 -7.78
N ASP A 32 6.29 10.50 -7.32
CA ASP A 32 7.49 10.93 -8.03
C ASP A 32 8.48 9.76 -8.24
N GLY A 33 8.63 8.91 -7.22
CA GLY A 33 9.43 7.69 -7.33
C GLY A 33 8.84 6.66 -8.30
N GLU A 34 7.51 6.52 -8.39
CA GLU A 34 6.88 5.68 -9.41
C GLU A 34 7.23 6.17 -10.81
N LEU A 35 7.06 7.48 -11.07
CA LEU A 35 7.31 8.08 -12.38
C LEU A 35 8.76 7.89 -12.82
N ALA A 36 9.72 8.19 -11.93
CA ALA A 36 11.14 8.01 -12.23
C ALA A 36 11.51 6.56 -12.58
N LEU A 37 10.89 5.57 -11.92
CA LEU A 37 11.09 4.15 -12.23
C LEU A 37 10.40 3.75 -13.53
N LEU A 38 9.16 4.19 -13.77
CA LEU A 38 8.42 3.89 -15.00
C LEU A 38 9.13 4.47 -16.23
N GLU A 39 9.67 5.68 -16.12
CA GLU A 39 10.47 6.32 -17.18
C GLU A 39 11.76 5.55 -17.51
N SER A 40 12.30 4.79 -16.56
CA SER A 40 13.49 3.95 -16.79
C SER A 40 13.21 2.74 -17.71
N GLY A 41 11.93 2.42 -17.96
CA GLY A 41 11.51 1.33 -18.86
C GLY A 41 11.59 -0.07 -18.25
N LEU A 42 12.01 -0.21 -16.99
CA LEU A 42 12.04 -1.51 -16.30
C LEU A 42 11.58 -1.36 -14.84
N ALA A 43 10.26 -1.33 -14.65
CA ALA A 43 9.67 -1.17 -13.33
C ALA A 43 8.41 -2.02 -13.14
N LEU A 44 8.23 -2.51 -11.92
CA LEU A 44 6.97 -3.04 -11.43
C LEU A 44 6.57 -2.25 -10.19
N VAL A 45 5.43 -1.57 -10.26
CA VAL A 45 4.92 -0.74 -9.16
C VAL A 45 3.76 -1.45 -8.47
N LEU A 46 3.97 -1.85 -7.23
CA LEU A 46 2.92 -2.43 -6.38
C LEU A 46 2.41 -1.37 -5.40
N ARG A 47 1.20 -0.84 -5.58
CA ARG A 47 0.54 0.06 -4.62
C ARG A 47 -0.16 -0.78 -3.55
N VAL A 48 0.04 -0.45 -2.28
CA VAL A 48 -0.54 -1.18 -1.14
C VAL A 48 -1.12 -0.22 -0.11
N SER A 49 -2.16 -0.65 0.60
CA SER A 49 -2.81 0.13 1.67
C SER A 49 -2.68 -0.59 3.02
N GLY A 50 -2.54 0.18 4.10
CA GLY A 50 -2.61 -0.32 5.48
C GLY A 50 -1.72 -1.53 5.78
N LEU A 51 -0.47 -1.56 5.29
CA LEU A 51 0.42 -2.71 5.41
C LEU A 51 0.76 -3.02 6.87
N TYR A 52 0.58 -4.27 7.30
CA TYR A 52 0.90 -4.73 8.65
C TYR A 52 1.57 -6.10 8.67
N SER A 53 2.30 -6.41 9.75
CA SER A 53 2.97 -7.69 9.92
C SER A 53 3.18 -8.07 11.38
N GLU A 54 3.69 -9.28 11.62
CA GLU A 54 4.14 -9.70 12.95
C GLU A 54 5.42 -8.97 13.41
N PHE A 55 6.09 -8.24 12.52
CA PHE A 55 7.28 -7.43 12.81
C PHE A 55 6.95 -5.94 12.92
N GLY A 56 7.81 -5.18 13.60
CA GLY A 56 7.68 -3.72 13.76
C GLY A 56 6.40 -3.26 14.47
N SER A 57 6.20 -1.94 14.53
CA SER A 57 4.94 -1.34 14.99
C SER A 57 3.97 -1.21 13.83
N ASN A 58 2.68 -1.46 14.07
CA ASN A 58 1.60 -1.31 13.09
C ASN A 58 0.25 -1.07 13.78
N PHE A 59 -0.78 -0.77 12.99
CA PHE A 59 -2.09 -0.39 13.51
C PHE A 59 -2.71 -1.46 14.44
N PRO A 60 -2.83 -2.75 14.07
CA PRO A 60 -3.37 -3.77 14.98
C PRO A 60 -2.62 -3.86 16.32
N LYS A 61 -1.28 -3.79 16.32
CA LYS A 61 -0.48 -3.80 17.56
C LYS A 61 -0.71 -2.55 18.40
N THR A 62 -0.85 -1.39 17.76
CA THR A 62 -1.17 -0.13 18.44
C THR A 62 -2.53 -0.21 19.11
N ILE A 63 -3.56 -0.70 18.41
CA ILE A 63 -4.90 -0.90 18.99
C ILE A 63 -4.85 -1.87 20.17
N ASN A 64 -4.20 -3.03 20.01
CA ASN A 64 -4.09 -4.03 21.07
C ASN A 64 -3.41 -3.46 22.34
N ARG A 65 -2.35 -2.66 22.16
CA ARG A 65 -1.68 -1.99 23.29
C ARG A 65 -2.59 -0.97 23.96
N LEU A 66 -3.25 -0.12 23.18
CA LEU A 66 -4.11 0.94 23.70
C LEU A 66 -5.34 0.40 24.44
N LEU A 67 -5.89 -0.74 24.02
CA LEU A 67 -6.98 -1.43 24.73
C LEU A 67 -6.60 -1.87 26.17
N GLY A 68 -5.31 -2.06 26.45
CA GLY A 68 -4.82 -2.34 27.80
C GLY A 68 -4.47 -1.10 28.62
N GLU A 69 -4.42 0.08 27.99
CA GLU A 69 -3.97 1.34 28.61
C GLU A 69 -5.12 2.35 28.81
N LYS A 70 -6.20 2.23 28.05
CA LYS A 70 -7.29 3.22 27.99
C LYS A 70 -8.65 2.56 28.11
N ASP A 71 -9.53 3.22 28.86
CA ASP A 71 -10.95 2.82 28.96
C ASP A 71 -11.74 3.15 27.68
N GLU A 72 -11.31 4.15 26.92
CA GLU A 72 -11.96 4.60 25.68
C GLU A 72 -10.93 4.92 24.58
N LEU A 73 -11.27 4.59 23.33
CA LEU A 73 -10.48 4.87 22.14
C LEU A 73 -11.29 5.70 21.13
N ASN A 74 -10.68 6.79 20.64
CA ASN A 74 -11.22 7.55 19.52
C ASN A 74 -10.54 7.07 18.24
N ILE A 75 -11.34 6.48 17.35
CA ILE A 75 -10.90 5.96 16.05
C ILE A 75 -11.71 6.68 14.98
N VAL A 76 -11.05 7.06 13.89
CA VAL A 76 -11.68 7.71 12.73
C VAL A 76 -12.56 6.69 12.01
N ASP A 77 -13.81 7.07 11.69
CA ASP A 77 -14.82 6.20 11.07
C ASP A 77 -15.17 6.58 9.62
N ASP A 78 -14.64 7.68 9.11
CA ASP A 78 -14.84 8.18 7.74
C ASP A 78 -13.68 7.84 6.78
N GLN A 79 -12.68 7.10 7.24
CA GLN A 79 -11.54 6.64 6.44
C GLN A 79 -11.65 5.15 6.12
N PHE A 80 -11.93 4.85 4.86
CA PHE A 80 -12.02 3.49 4.34
C PHE A 80 -10.66 3.06 3.76
N SER A 81 -10.17 1.88 4.18
CA SER A 81 -8.95 1.30 3.64
C SER A 81 -9.03 -0.23 3.63
N SER A 82 -8.18 -0.86 2.83
CA SER A 82 -8.05 -2.32 2.76
C SER A 82 -6.68 -2.74 3.32
N PRO A 83 -6.60 -3.06 4.64
CA PRO A 83 -5.32 -3.35 5.28
C PRO A 83 -4.70 -4.62 4.71
N THR A 84 -3.42 -4.52 4.32
CA THR A 84 -2.71 -5.62 3.66
C THR A 84 -1.80 -6.36 4.63
N TRP A 85 -1.95 -7.69 4.75
CA TRP A 85 -0.99 -8.50 5.49
C TRP A 85 0.30 -8.69 4.67
N ALA A 86 1.44 -8.26 5.20
CA ALA A 86 2.69 -8.23 4.46
C ALA A 86 3.22 -9.62 4.05
N LYS A 87 2.95 -10.66 4.84
CA LYS A 87 3.48 -12.00 4.59
C LYS A 87 3.02 -12.59 3.24
N PRO A 88 1.71 -12.73 2.97
CA PRO A 88 1.24 -13.25 1.68
C PRO A 88 1.65 -12.35 0.50
N LEU A 89 1.72 -11.03 0.70
CA LEU A 89 2.22 -10.11 -0.31
C LEU A 89 3.67 -10.42 -0.69
N VAL A 90 4.55 -10.58 0.30
CA VAL A 90 5.97 -10.89 0.06
C VAL A 90 6.11 -12.27 -0.59
N GLU A 91 5.37 -13.27 -0.12
CA GLU A 91 5.35 -14.60 -0.74
C GLU A 91 4.93 -14.53 -2.22
N PHE A 92 3.88 -13.75 -2.54
CA PHE A 92 3.47 -13.52 -3.92
C PHE A 92 4.59 -12.87 -4.75
N VAL A 93 5.19 -11.79 -4.25
CA VAL A 93 6.26 -11.07 -4.97
C VAL A 93 7.47 -11.96 -5.22
N VAL A 94 7.96 -12.64 -4.18
CA VAL A 94 9.16 -13.47 -4.29
C VAL A 94 8.88 -14.70 -5.16
N THR A 95 7.84 -15.46 -4.84
CA THR A 95 7.60 -16.76 -5.48
C THR A 95 6.97 -16.64 -6.86
N LYS A 96 6.03 -15.69 -7.06
CA LYS A 96 5.31 -15.58 -8.33
C LYS A 96 6.00 -14.64 -9.29
N LEU A 97 6.37 -13.44 -8.86
CA LEU A 97 6.94 -12.44 -9.75
C LEU A 97 8.44 -12.64 -9.99
N LEU A 98 9.24 -12.76 -8.92
CA LEU A 98 10.70 -12.79 -9.06
C LEU A 98 11.25 -14.19 -9.42
N CYS A 99 10.66 -15.26 -8.89
CA CYS A 99 11.11 -16.62 -9.19
C CYS A 99 10.56 -17.20 -10.51
N ASN A 100 9.46 -16.68 -11.06
CA ASN A 100 9.02 -17.02 -12.43
C ASN A 100 9.39 -15.88 -13.37
N ALA A 101 10.69 -15.79 -13.72
CA ALA A 101 11.24 -14.78 -14.62
C ALA A 101 10.52 -14.72 -16.01
N ASP A 102 9.73 -15.74 -16.35
CA ASP A 102 8.89 -15.76 -17.55
C ASP A 102 7.74 -14.76 -17.55
N LEU A 103 7.35 -14.19 -16.40
CA LEU A 103 6.33 -13.12 -16.34
C LEU A 103 6.82 -11.77 -16.88
N PHE A 104 8.15 -11.58 -16.97
CA PHE A 104 8.75 -10.38 -17.56
C PHE A 104 9.14 -10.60 -19.04
N ASN A 105 8.99 -11.82 -19.54
CA ASN A 105 9.15 -12.16 -20.96
C ASN A 105 7.77 -12.12 -21.65
N GLY A 106 7.12 -10.96 -21.66
CA GLY A 106 5.93 -10.72 -22.46
C GLY A 106 6.31 -10.26 -23.87
N SER A 107 5.93 -11.07 -24.86
CA SER A 107 5.66 -10.80 -26.29
C SER A 107 5.66 -9.35 -26.77
#